data_AF-A0A0C3A9H3-F1
#
_entry.id   AF-A0A0C3A9H3-F1
#
_cell.length_a   1.000
_cell.length_b   1.000
_cell.length_c   1.000
_cell.angle_alpha   90.00
_cell.angle_beta   90.00
_cell.angle_gamma   90.00
#
_symmetry.space_group_name_H-M   'P 1'
#
loop_
_entity.id
_entity.type
_entity.pdbx_description
1 polymer ?
#
loop_
_entity_poly.entity_id
_entity_poly.type
_entity_poly.pdbx_seq_one_letter_code
_entity_poly.pdbx_strand_id
1 'polypeptide(L)'
;MAIVVGSPLPADELSMNGLLPAIRMQSETRVAVTVLLCYEYILTLDQEIEVIWKRRWNLSTALYVFVRYFGTLYNVTATVLMVMRRSDRVSLD
;
A
#
# COMPACT_ATOMS: atom_id res chain seq x y z
N MET A 1 -8.95 27.10 8.06
CA MET A 1 -8.63 28.44 8.58
C MET A 1 -7.52 28.26 9.60
N ALA A 2 -6.37 28.89 9.36
CA ALA A 2 -5.09 28.58 10.00
C ALA A 2 -4.92 29.21 11.39
N ILE A 3 -4.23 28.51 12.29
CA ILE A 3 -3.33 29.00 13.35
C ILE A 3 -2.44 27.80 13.77
N VAL A 4 -1.15 27.85 14.09
CA VAL A 4 -0.16 28.92 14.08
C VAL A 4 1.21 28.21 13.96
N VAL A 5 2.07 28.73 13.09
CA VAL A 5 3.51 28.49 13.15
C VAL A 5 4.02 29.11 14.46
N GLY A 6 4.54 28.29 15.39
CA GLY A 6 5.38 28.78 16.49
C GLY A 6 4.80 28.86 17.91
N SER A 7 3.93 27.96 18.36
CA SER A 7 3.69 27.77 19.81
C SER A 7 4.66 26.73 20.38
N PRO A 8 5.35 26.96 21.51
CA PRO A 8 6.11 25.92 22.20
C PRO A 8 5.11 24.96 22.83
N LEU A 9 4.69 23.96 22.06
CA LEU A 9 3.81 22.89 22.51
C LEU A 9 4.63 22.00 23.45
N PRO A 10 4.15 21.76 24.68
CA PRO A 10 4.81 20.82 25.57
C PRO A 10 4.77 19.44 24.88
N ALA A 11 5.90 18.73 24.92
CA ALA A 11 6.12 17.51 24.12
C ALA A 11 5.16 16.36 24.48
N ASP A 12 4.46 16.48 25.61
CA ASP A 12 3.44 15.55 26.11
C ASP A 12 2.14 15.61 25.29
N GLU A 13 1.68 16.81 24.91
CA GLU A 13 0.49 17.03 24.07
C GLU A 13 0.72 16.61 22.61
N LEU A 14 1.96 16.74 22.11
CA LEU A 14 2.34 16.32 20.76
C LEU A 14 2.29 14.80 20.60
N SER A 15 2.56 14.05 21.68
CA SER A 15 2.52 12.60 21.67
C SER A 15 1.08 12.09 21.55
N MET A 16 0.19 12.40 22.50
CA MET A 16 -1.15 11.81 22.50
C MET A 16 -2.03 12.32 21.33
N ASN A 17 -2.05 13.64 21.11
CA ASN A 17 -2.94 14.27 20.13
C ASN A 17 -2.36 14.25 18.71
N GLY A 18 -1.04 14.15 18.55
CA GLY A 18 -0.37 13.99 17.26
C GLY A 18 -0.32 12.55 16.76
N LEU A 19 -0.31 11.55 17.65
CA LEU A 19 -0.26 10.14 17.25
C LEU A 19 -1.56 9.65 16.61
N LEU A 20 -2.72 10.09 17.09
CA LEU A 20 -4.02 9.71 16.52
C LEU A 20 -4.18 10.07 15.04
N PRO A 21 -3.96 11.33 14.60
CA PRO A 21 -3.98 11.67 13.18
C PRO A 21 -2.84 11.01 12.41
N ALA A 22 -1.66 10.83 13.01
CA ALA A 22 -0.55 10.14 12.35
C ALA A 22 -0.85 8.66 12.05
N ILE A 23 -1.53 7.94 12.95
CA ILE A 23 -1.94 6.54 12.73
C ILE A 23 -3.03 6.46 11.66
N ARG A 24 -3.99 7.40 11.64
CA ARG A 24 -5.00 7.48 10.57
C ARG A 24 -4.36 7.78 9.22
N MET A 25 -3.45 8.74 9.16
CA MET A 25 -2.70 9.07 7.94
C MET A 25 -1.91 7.87 7.42
N GLN A 26 -1.30 7.08 8.30
CA GLN A 26 -0.60 5.87 7.90
C GLN A 26 -1.52 4.82 7.28
N SER A 27 -2.72 4.59 7.81
CA SER A 27 -3.65 3.61 7.23
C SER A 27 -4.13 4.05 5.84
N GLU A 28 -4.51 5.32 5.69
CA GLU A 28 -4.99 5.84 4.40
C GLU A 28 -3.87 5.83 3.35
N THR A 29 -2.66 6.24 3.74
CA THR A 29 -1.50 6.27 2.83
C THR A 29 -1.12 4.86 2.37
N ARG A 30 -1.18 3.85 3.25
CA ARG A 30 -0.84 2.47 2.88
C ARG A 30 -1.80 1.93 1.82
N VAL A 31 -3.09 2.20 1.94
CA VAL A 31 -4.09 1.77 0.93
C VAL A 31 -3.87 2.53 -0.38
N ALA A 32 -3.68 3.85 -0.32
CA ALA A 32 -3.44 4.68 -1.51
C ALA A 32 -2.18 4.25 -2.27
N VAL A 33 -1.06 4.01 -1.57
CA VAL A 33 0.20 3.54 -2.17
C VAL A 33 0.04 2.15 -2.78
N THR A 34 -0.70 1.26 -2.11
CA THR A 34 -0.98 -0.09 -2.64
C THR A 34 -1.77 -0.02 -3.94
N VAL A 35 -2.82 0.80 -3.99
CA VAL A 35 -3.65 0.99 -5.19
C VAL A 35 -2.84 1.65 -6.32
N LEU A 36 -2.04 2.67 -5.99
CA LEU A 36 -1.16 3.33 -6.96
C LEU A 36 -0.15 2.36 -7.56
N LEU A 37 0.50 1.54 -6.73
CA LEU A 37 1.39 0.47 -7.17
C LEU A 37 0.65 -0.51 -8.10
N CYS A 38 -0.53 -0.99 -7.69
CA CYS A 38 -1.35 -1.87 -8.54
C CYS A 38 -1.67 -1.25 -9.90
N TYR A 39 -2.01 0.04 -9.93
CA TYR A 39 -2.32 0.76 -11.16
C TYR A 39 -1.10 0.85 -12.10
N GLU A 40 0.04 1.29 -11.58
CA GLU A 40 1.31 1.32 -12.32
C GLU A 40 1.70 -0.07 -12.85
N TYR A 41 1.44 -1.13 -12.08
CA TYR A 41 1.69 -2.51 -12.50
C TYR A 41 0.79 -2.95 -13.65
N ILE A 42 -0.50 -2.60 -13.63
CA ILE A 42 -1.43 -2.93 -14.74
C ILE A 42 -1.06 -2.16 -16.00
N LEU A 43 -0.64 -0.90 -15.86
CA LEU A 43 -0.24 -0.07 -16.99
C LEU A 43 1.02 -0.60 -17.69
N THR A 44 2.00 -1.05 -16.92
CA THR A 44 3.26 -1.63 -17.45
C THR A 44 3.11 -3.08 -17.92
N LEU A 45 2.12 -3.80 -17.38
CA LEU A 45 1.77 -5.16 -17.76
C LEU A 45 1.40 -5.31 -19.23
N ASP A 46 0.66 -4.36 -19.79
CA ASP A 46 0.20 -4.42 -21.19
C ASP A 46 1.39 -4.44 -22.17
N GLN A 47 2.37 -3.57 -21.93
CA GLN A 47 3.62 -3.51 -22.67
C GLN A 47 4.51 -4.74 -22.43
N GLU A 48 4.60 -5.22 -21.19
CA GLU A 48 5.34 -6.43 -20.86
C GLU A 48 4.70 -7.65 -21.54
N ILE A 49 3.37 -7.76 -21.56
CA ILE A 49 2.67 -8.86 -22.23
C ILE A 49 2.92 -8.79 -23.73
N GLU A 50 2.85 -7.63 -24.36
CA GLU A 50 3.10 -7.53 -25.80
C GLU A 50 4.54 -7.93 -26.18
N VAL A 51 5.53 -7.58 -25.36
CA VAL A 51 6.94 -7.92 -25.61
C VAL A 51 7.27 -9.37 -25.23
N ILE A 52 6.66 -9.90 -24.17
CA ILE A 52 6.94 -11.25 -23.64
C ILE A 52 6.09 -12.32 -24.35
N TRP A 53 4.82 -12.04 -24.64
CA TRP A 53 3.91 -13.03 -25.24
C TRP A 53 3.98 -13.09 -26.76
N LYS A 54 4.41 -12.01 -27.45
CA LYS A 54 4.71 -12.09 -28.91
C LYS A 54 6.11 -12.60 -29.22
N ARG A 55 7.04 -12.63 -28.25
CA ARG A 55 8.44 -13.05 -28.45
C ARG A 55 8.71 -14.39 -27.76
N ARG A 56 9.74 -15.10 -28.21
CA ARG A 56 10.11 -16.45 -27.73
C ARG A 56 10.32 -16.46 -26.21
N TRP A 57 9.48 -17.22 -25.50
CA TRP A 57 9.49 -17.33 -24.03
C TRP A 57 10.82 -17.90 -23.54
N ASN A 58 11.54 -17.13 -22.72
CA ASN A 58 12.63 -17.64 -21.90
C ASN A 58 12.13 -17.89 -20.47
N LEU A 59 12.53 -19.02 -19.88
CA LEU A 59 12.22 -19.42 -18.50
C LEU A 59 12.55 -18.32 -17.47
N SER A 60 13.62 -17.56 -17.70
CA SER A 60 14.00 -16.42 -16.85
C SER A 60 12.94 -15.32 -16.82
N THR A 61 12.23 -15.08 -17.92
CA THR A 61 11.17 -14.08 -18.03
C THR A 61 9.92 -14.53 -17.29
N ALA A 62 9.56 -15.81 -17.40
CA ALA A 62 8.47 -16.39 -16.64
C ALA A 62 8.75 -16.39 -15.13
N LEU A 63 9.98 -16.71 -14.73
CA LEU A 63 10.40 -16.66 -13.33
C LEU A 63 10.36 -15.22 -12.78
N TYR A 64 10.79 -14.25 -13.57
CA TYR A 64 10.73 -12.83 -13.21
C TYR A 64 9.29 -12.36 -12.97
N VAL A 65 8.38 -12.67 -13.90
CA VAL A 65 6.94 -12.44 -13.76
C VAL A 65 6.44 -13.11 -12.47
N PHE A 66 6.73 -14.39 -12.27
CA PHE A 66 6.24 -15.13 -11.11
C PHE A 66 6.70 -14.51 -9.78
N VAL A 67 7.99 -14.21 -9.65
CA VAL A 67 8.56 -13.57 -8.45
C VAL A 67 7.96 -12.18 -8.24
N ARG A 68 7.76 -11.41 -9.32
CA ARG A 68 7.22 -10.06 -9.24
C ARG A 68 5.74 -10.03 -8.87
N TYR A 69 4.90 -10.86 -9.48
CA TYR A 69 3.47 -10.91 -9.16
C TYR A 69 3.20 -11.59 -7.82
N PHE A 70 3.91 -12.66 -7.44
CA PHE A 70 3.72 -13.25 -6.12
C PHE A 70 4.08 -12.29 -4.98
N GLY A 71 5.18 -11.55 -5.12
CA GLY A 71 5.59 -10.55 -4.13
C GLY A 71 4.57 -9.43 -3.97
N THR A 72 4.08 -8.87 -5.08
CA THR A 72 3.06 -7.82 -5.04
C THR A 72 1.72 -8.35 -4.52
N LEU A 73 1.30 -9.54 -4.97
CA LEU A 73 0.07 -10.18 -4.52
C LEU A 73 0.10 -10.49 -3.02
N TYR A 74 1.25 -10.90 -2.49
CA TYR A 74 1.43 -11.08 -1.05
C TYR A 74 1.27 -9.76 -0.28
N ASN A 75 1.86 -8.67 -0.74
CA ASN A 75 1.73 -7.35 -0.11
C ASN A 75 0.28 -6.82 -0.15
N VAL A 76 -0.40 -7.01 -1.28
CA VAL A 76 -1.82 -6.66 -1.43
C VAL A 76 -2.67 -7.51 -0.48
N THR A 77 -2.47 -8.82 -0.47
CA THR A 77 -3.20 -9.75 0.40
C THR A 77 -2.98 -9.44 1.88
N ALA A 78 -1.75 -9.11 2.28
CA ALA A 78 -1.44 -8.69 3.65
C ALA A 78 -2.14 -7.38 4.04
N THR A 79 -2.24 -6.43 3.09
CA THR A 79 -2.96 -5.17 3.30
C THR A 79 -4.47 -5.41 3.43
N VAL A 80 -5.05 -6.22 2.54
CA VAL A 80 -6.46 -6.63 2.60
C VAL A 80 -6.76 -7.39 3.89
N LEU A 81 -5.88 -8.31 4.29
CA LEU A 81 -6.05 -9.09 5.51
C LEU A 81 -5.92 -8.21 6.76
N MET A 82 -5.06 -7.19 6.76
CA MET A 82 -5.02 -6.19 7.83
C MET A 82 -6.33 -5.39 7.92
N VAL A 83 -6.91 -5.03 6.78
CA VAL A 83 -8.20 -4.32 6.70
C VAL A 83 -9.36 -5.23 7.15
N MET A 84 -9.40 -6.46 6.67
CA MET A 84 -10.39 -7.48 7.05
C MET A 84 -10.31 -7.83 8.55
N ARG A 85 -9.10 -8.04 9.08
CA ARG A 85 -8.88 -8.27 10.52
C ARG A 85 -9.29 -7.08 11.40
N ARG A 86 -9.41 -5.88 10.82
CA ARG A 86 -9.96 -4.72 11.53
C ARG A 86 -11.48 -4.79 11.59
N SER A 87 -12.14 -5.31 10.55
CA SER A 87 -13.60 -5.47 10.48
C SER A 87 -14.12 -6.51 11.47
N ASP A 88 -13.42 -7.65 11.63
CA ASP A 88 -13.84 -8.71 12.56
C ASP A 88 -13.80 -8.25 14.03
N ARG A 89 -12.91 -7.31 14.36
CA ARG A 89 -12.83 -6.75 15.72
C ARG A 89 -13.94 -5.75 16.04
N VAL A 90 -14.54 -5.13 15.03
CA VAL A 90 -15.65 -4.18 15.20
C VAL A 90 -17.01 -4.90 15.34
N SER A 91 -17.09 -6.17 14.96
CA SER A 91 -18.36 -6.94 15.00
C SER A 91 -18.57 -7.73 16.30
N LEU A 92 -17.61 -7.68 17.22
CA LEU A 92 -17.63 -8.39 18.51
C LEU A 92 -17.85 -7.45 19.72
N ASP A 93 -17.90 -6.14 19.49
CA ASP A 93 -18.30 -5.09 20.46
C ASP A 93 -19.73 -4.61 20.15
#